data_AF-A0A1V2I846-F1
#
_entry.id   AF-A0A1V2I846-F1
#
_cell.length_a   1.000
_cell.length_b   1.000
_cell.length_c   1.000
_cell.angle_alpha   90.00
_cell.angle_beta   90.00
_cell.angle_gamma   90.00
#
_symmetry.space_group_name_H-M   'P 1'
#
loop_
_entity.id
_entity.type
_entity.pdbx_description
1 polymer ?
#
loop_
_entity_poly.entity_id
_entity_poly.type
_entity_poly.pdbx_seq_one_letter_code
_entity_poly.pdbx_strand_id
1 'polypeptide(L)'
;MTMEDLIARMQRARSAGEAGRLRLLLEARFLPNQVLQSGAAILVERVVDGLLTASGAGVRESWELLSQLAAGASPPTFADPAVVEATQDALRDVISAVSARVDSPVERAVDFLAVDVLDAVLTFVTGSARAEAIGAIWRFAARGDRERRRGRLILEDIGPDES
;
A
#
# COMPACT_ATOMS: atom_id res chain seq x y z
N MET A 1 -19.20 4.64 -15.42
CA MET A 1 -18.45 5.11 -14.22
C MET A 1 -16.98 4.85 -14.49
N THR A 2 -16.17 5.89 -14.45
CA THR A 2 -14.73 5.79 -14.72
C THR A 2 -13.98 5.20 -13.52
N MET A 3 -12.70 4.90 -13.70
CA MET A 3 -11.81 4.53 -12.59
C MET A 3 -11.69 5.68 -11.58
N GLU A 4 -11.51 6.91 -12.07
CA GLU A 4 -11.38 8.11 -11.24
C GLU A 4 -12.66 8.36 -10.41
N ASP A 5 -13.84 8.14 -10.98
CA ASP A 5 -15.10 8.22 -10.25
C ASP A 5 -15.17 7.22 -9.09
N LEU A 6 -14.73 5.98 -9.32
CA LEU A 6 -14.71 4.93 -8.30
C LEU A 6 -13.76 5.28 -7.15
N ILE A 7 -12.54 5.74 -7.47
CA ILE A 7 -11.53 6.14 -6.49
C ILE A 7 -12.04 7.32 -5.67
N ALA A 8 -12.52 8.38 -6.33
CA ALA A 8 -13.02 9.58 -5.65
C ALA A 8 -14.21 9.25 -4.73
N ARG A 9 -15.12 8.38 -5.17
CA ARG A 9 -16.23 7.92 -4.35
C ARG A 9 -15.76 7.06 -3.17
N MET A 10 -14.78 6.19 -3.36
CA MET A 10 -14.21 5.36 -2.29
C MET A 10 -13.57 6.26 -1.22
N GLN A 11 -12.75 7.21 -1.64
CA GLN A 11 -12.05 8.13 -0.75
C GLN A 11 -13.02 9.03 0.01
N ARG A 12 -14.15 9.42 -0.57
CA ARG A 12 -15.19 10.25 0.07
C ARG A 12 -16.32 9.45 0.74
N ALA A 13 -16.23 8.12 0.75
CA ALA A 13 -17.30 7.25 1.24
C ALA A 13 -17.67 7.57 2.70
N ARG A 14 -18.97 7.61 3.00
CA ARG A 14 -19.45 7.97 4.35
C ARG A 14 -19.54 6.77 5.29
N SER A 15 -19.35 5.57 4.77
CA SER A 15 -19.43 4.33 5.54
C SER A 15 -18.39 3.32 5.09
N ALA A 16 -17.98 2.45 6.01
CA ALA A 16 -17.07 1.34 5.70
C ALA A 16 -17.66 0.40 4.63
N GLY A 17 -18.97 0.15 4.66
CA GLY A 17 -19.63 -0.72 3.68
C GLY A 17 -19.64 -0.15 2.26
N GLU A 18 -19.78 1.17 2.11
CA GLU A 18 -19.66 1.83 0.81
C GLU A 18 -18.22 1.79 0.30
N ALA A 19 -17.26 2.18 1.15
CA ALA A 19 -15.84 2.19 0.80
C ALA A 19 -15.37 0.79 0.37
N GLY A 20 -15.69 -0.24 1.16
CA GLY A 20 -15.30 -1.63 0.87
C GLY A 20 -15.93 -2.17 -0.41
N ARG A 21 -17.19 -1.82 -0.71
CA ARG A 21 -17.80 -2.19 -2.00
C ARG A 21 -17.07 -1.55 -3.17
N LEU A 22 -16.69 -0.28 -3.05
CA LEU A 22 -15.98 0.44 -4.12
C LEU A 22 -14.56 -0.11 -4.32
N ARG A 23 -13.86 -0.44 -3.22
CA ARG A 23 -12.59 -1.19 -3.28
C ARG A 23 -12.74 -2.50 -4.05
N LEU A 24 -13.73 -3.31 -3.71
CA LEU A 24 -13.96 -4.60 -4.38
C LEU A 24 -14.28 -4.43 -5.89
N LEU A 25 -14.94 -3.35 -6.28
CA LEU A 25 -15.15 -3.04 -7.71
C LEU A 25 -13.85 -2.65 -8.42
N LEU A 26 -12.94 -1.95 -7.74
CA LEU A 26 -11.62 -1.63 -8.26
C LEU A 26 -10.77 -2.91 -8.37
N GLU A 27 -10.74 -3.75 -7.34
CA GLU A 27 -10.02 -5.03 -7.34
C GLU A 27 -10.52 -5.97 -8.42
N ALA A 28 -11.85 -6.15 -8.54
CA ALA A 28 -12.41 -7.01 -9.59
C ALA A 28 -12.03 -6.56 -11.01
N ARG A 29 -11.70 -5.28 -11.19
CA ARG A 29 -11.32 -4.70 -12.48
C ARG A 29 -9.80 -4.73 -12.73
N PHE A 30 -8.99 -4.47 -11.71
CA PHE A 30 -7.54 -4.25 -11.87
C PHE A 30 -6.67 -5.33 -11.23
N LEU A 31 -7.27 -6.21 -10.43
CA LEU A 31 -6.62 -7.32 -9.74
C LEU A 31 -7.56 -8.56 -9.64
N PRO A 32 -8.24 -8.99 -10.72
CA PRO A 32 -9.08 -10.18 -10.69
C PRO A 32 -8.24 -11.41 -10.32
N ASN A 33 -8.66 -12.13 -9.28
CA ASN A 33 -7.96 -13.32 -8.79
C ASN A 33 -6.47 -13.08 -8.48
N GLN A 34 -6.11 -11.89 -7.99
CA GLN A 34 -4.72 -11.50 -7.68
C GLN A 34 -3.81 -11.36 -8.92
N VAL A 35 -4.38 -11.23 -10.12
CA VAL A 35 -3.62 -11.01 -11.35
C VAL A 35 -3.79 -9.56 -11.81
N LEU A 36 -2.71 -8.76 -11.73
CA LEU A 36 -2.72 -7.36 -12.14
C LEU A 36 -3.13 -7.20 -13.62
N GLN A 37 -3.96 -6.20 -13.88
CA GLN A 37 -4.40 -5.82 -15.22
C GLN A 37 -3.86 -4.44 -15.62
N SER A 38 -3.87 -4.16 -16.92
CA SER A 38 -3.49 -2.84 -17.44
C SER A 38 -4.28 -1.72 -16.74
N GLY A 39 -3.56 -0.66 -16.36
CA GLY A 39 -4.10 0.47 -15.60
C GLY A 39 -3.94 0.37 -14.08
N ALA A 40 -3.40 -0.73 -13.55
CA ALA A 40 -3.12 -0.86 -12.12
C ALA A 40 -2.13 0.21 -11.60
N ALA A 41 -1.09 0.55 -12.36
CA ALA A 41 -0.17 1.64 -12.02
C ALA A 41 -0.90 2.99 -11.83
N ILE A 42 -1.77 3.36 -12.79
CA ILE A 42 -2.56 4.60 -12.71
C ILE A 42 -3.52 4.54 -11.50
N LEU A 43 -4.09 3.36 -11.19
CA LEU A 43 -4.90 3.18 -9.99
C LEU A 43 -4.09 3.48 -8.72
N VAL A 44 -2.86 2.95 -8.61
CA VAL A 44 -1.96 3.21 -7.48
C VAL A 44 -1.72 4.71 -7.33
N GLU A 45 -1.24 5.39 -8.38
CA GLU A 45 -0.94 6.82 -8.38
C GLU A 45 -2.14 7.64 -7.85
N ARG A 46 -3.32 7.40 -8.42
CA ARG A 46 -4.54 8.13 -8.05
C ARG A 46 -5.01 7.85 -6.61
N VAL A 47 -4.82 6.62 -6.13
CA VAL A 47 -5.17 6.27 -4.75
C VAL A 47 -4.22 6.96 -3.77
N VAL A 48 -2.92 7.00 -4.07
CA VAL A 48 -1.90 7.68 -3.26
C VAL A 48 -2.15 9.18 -3.22
N ASP A 49 -2.40 9.82 -4.37
CA ASP A 49 -2.70 11.27 -4.48
C ASP A 49 -3.84 11.71 -3.54
N GLY A 50 -4.90 10.92 -3.46
CA GLY A 50 -6.08 11.25 -2.66
C GLY A 50 -6.02 10.78 -1.21
N LEU A 51 -4.99 10.04 -0.80
CA LEU A 51 -4.95 9.34 0.49
C LEU A 51 -4.97 10.30 1.69
N LEU A 52 -4.28 11.44 1.58
CA LEU A 52 -4.22 12.46 2.64
C LEU A 52 -5.56 13.17 2.90
N THR A 53 -6.44 13.19 1.89
CA THR A 53 -7.74 13.90 1.96
C THR A 53 -8.93 12.97 2.07
N ALA A 54 -8.70 11.66 2.06
CA ALA A 54 -9.75 10.66 2.16
C ALA A 54 -10.41 10.68 3.55
N SER A 55 -11.70 10.33 3.55
CA SER A 55 -12.48 10.07 4.76
C SER A 55 -11.89 8.92 5.59
N GLY A 56 -12.26 8.76 6.86
CA GLY A 56 -11.75 7.65 7.67
C GLY A 56 -12.02 6.26 7.08
N ALA A 57 -13.20 6.05 6.49
CA ALA A 57 -13.53 4.82 5.77
C ALA A 57 -12.73 4.70 4.47
N GLY A 58 -12.62 5.79 3.70
CA GLY A 58 -11.85 5.83 2.47
C GLY A 58 -10.37 5.55 2.68
N VAL A 59 -9.72 6.15 3.69
CA VAL A 59 -8.30 5.92 4.02
C VAL A 59 -8.03 4.45 4.30
N ARG A 60 -8.89 3.80 5.11
CA ARG A 60 -8.72 2.37 5.43
C ARG A 60 -8.77 1.51 4.18
N GLU A 61 -9.78 1.68 3.34
CA GLU A 61 -9.94 0.86 2.13
C GLU A 61 -8.94 1.22 1.03
N SER A 62 -8.42 2.46 0.99
CA SER A 62 -7.28 2.83 0.16
C SER A 62 -6.02 2.05 0.55
N TRP A 63 -5.71 1.94 1.84
CA TRP A 63 -4.57 1.15 2.31
C TRP A 63 -4.73 -0.34 2.01
N GLU A 64 -5.94 -0.88 2.21
CA GLU A 64 -6.24 -2.26 1.83
C GLU A 64 -6.03 -2.48 0.33
N LEU A 65 -6.56 -1.59 -0.53
CA LEU A 65 -6.37 -1.68 -1.97
C LEU A 65 -4.88 -1.64 -2.37
N LEU A 66 -4.11 -0.72 -1.78
CA LEU A 66 -2.66 -0.63 -2.03
C LEU A 66 -1.93 -1.90 -1.58
N SER A 67 -2.35 -2.52 -0.48
CA SER A 67 -1.79 -3.80 -0.01
C SER A 67 -2.07 -4.92 -1.01
N GLN A 68 -3.30 -5.03 -1.51
CA GLN A 68 -3.64 -6.02 -2.53
C GLN A 68 -2.88 -5.80 -3.84
N LEU A 69 -2.75 -4.54 -4.28
CA LEU A 69 -1.99 -4.19 -5.49
C LEU A 69 -0.49 -4.51 -5.33
N ALA A 70 0.08 -4.24 -4.15
CA ALA A 70 1.46 -4.61 -3.85
C ALA A 70 1.66 -6.13 -3.84
N ALA A 71 0.74 -6.88 -3.22
CA ALA A 71 0.78 -8.34 -3.24
C ALA A 71 0.69 -8.91 -4.67
N GLY A 72 -0.17 -8.36 -5.53
CA GLY A 72 -0.27 -8.75 -6.94
C GLY A 72 0.96 -8.38 -7.78
N ALA A 73 1.73 -7.38 -7.33
CA ALA A 73 2.98 -6.93 -7.94
C ALA A 73 4.21 -7.73 -7.44
N SER A 74 4.08 -8.47 -6.34
CA SER A 74 5.16 -9.32 -5.81
C SER A 74 5.25 -10.65 -6.56
N PRO A 75 6.46 -11.15 -6.88
CA PRO A 75 6.64 -12.51 -7.39
C PRO A 75 6.28 -13.58 -6.33
N PRO A 76 5.77 -14.76 -6.74
CA PRO A 76 5.41 -15.15 -8.10
C PRO A 76 4.07 -14.55 -8.53
N THR A 77 3.99 -14.08 -9.79
CA THR A 77 2.76 -13.49 -10.36
C THR A 77 2.51 -14.01 -11.77
N PHE A 78 1.24 -14.08 -12.15
CA PHE A 78 0.79 -14.44 -13.51
C PHE A 78 0.45 -13.22 -14.37
N ALA A 79 0.65 -12.02 -13.83
CA ALA A 79 0.41 -10.78 -14.55
C ALA A 79 1.44 -10.55 -15.66
N ASP A 80 1.07 -9.70 -16.62
CA ASP A 80 2.01 -9.24 -17.63
C ASP A 80 3.20 -8.51 -16.97
N PRO A 81 4.46 -8.88 -17.28
CA PRO A 81 5.64 -8.28 -16.65
C PRO A 81 5.71 -6.76 -16.75
N ALA A 82 5.27 -6.15 -17.86
CA ALA A 82 5.27 -4.70 -18.02
C ALA A 82 4.22 -4.02 -17.13
N VAL A 83 3.10 -4.69 -16.88
CA VAL A 83 2.09 -4.22 -15.92
C VAL A 83 2.63 -4.31 -14.49
N VAL A 84 3.34 -5.39 -14.17
CA VAL A 84 3.98 -5.58 -12.86
C VAL A 84 5.02 -4.47 -12.63
N GLU A 85 5.95 -4.27 -13.55
CA GLU A 85 7.01 -3.25 -13.46
C GLU A 85 6.42 -1.85 -13.27
N ALA A 86 5.46 -1.45 -14.11
CA ALA A 86 4.81 -0.15 -13.98
C ALA A 86 4.07 0.01 -12.63
N THR A 87 3.46 -1.06 -12.12
CA THR A 87 2.76 -1.02 -10.83
C THR A 87 3.74 -0.95 -9.66
N GLN A 88 4.86 -1.68 -9.72
CA GLN A 88 5.94 -1.61 -8.74
C GLN A 88 6.54 -0.21 -8.66
N ASP A 89 6.77 0.44 -9.82
CA ASP A 89 7.28 1.80 -9.88
C ASP A 89 6.29 2.80 -9.25
N ALA A 90 5.01 2.71 -9.58
CA ALA A 90 3.98 3.56 -8.96
C ALA A 90 3.87 3.33 -7.44
N LEU A 91 4.07 2.09 -6.97
CA LEU A 91 4.04 1.75 -5.54
C LEU A 91 5.23 2.34 -4.76
N ARG A 92 6.32 2.78 -5.42
CA ARG A 92 7.44 3.45 -4.73
C ARG A 92 6.99 4.74 -4.06
N ASP A 93 6.04 5.47 -4.65
CA ASP A 93 5.52 6.72 -4.08
C ASP A 93 4.75 6.48 -2.76
N VAL A 94 4.29 5.25 -2.52
CA VAL A 94 3.66 4.85 -1.26
C VAL A 94 4.64 4.97 -0.09
N ILE A 95 5.95 4.81 -0.31
CA ILE A 95 6.96 4.88 0.75
C ILE A 95 6.90 6.24 1.44
N SER A 96 6.80 7.32 0.66
CA SER A 96 6.65 8.68 1.19
C SER A 96 5.34 8.84 1.98
N ALA A 97 4.23 8.30 1.46
CA ALA A 97 2.93 8.35 2.14
C ALA A 97 2.93 7.58 3.48
N VAL A 98 3.57 6.42 3.53
CA VAL A 98 3.71 5.64 4.78
C VAL A 98 4.66 6.35 5.73
N SER A 99 5.79 6.86 5.26
CA SER A 99 6.74 7.68 6.05
C SER A 99 6.00 8.82 6.77
N ALA A 100 5.23 9.62 6.03
CA ALA A 100 4.43 10.70 6.62
C ALA A 100 3.42 10.18 7.67
N ARG A 101 2.85 8.99 7.45
CA ARG A 101 1.90 8.38 8.38
C ARG A 101 2.56 7.89 9.66
N VAL A 102 3.73 7.24 9.57
CA VAL A 102 4.52 6.75 10.71
C VAL A 102 5.26 7.85 11.47
N ASP A 103 5.29 9.07 10.94
CA ASP A 103 5.79 10.24 11.65
C ASP A 103 4.67 11.06 12.33
N SER A 104 3.40 10.78 12.00
CA SER A 104 2.26 11.49 12.61
C SER A 104 2.04 11.05 14.07
N PRO A 105 1.83 12.00 15.01
CA PRO A 105 1.69 11.71 16.44
C PRO A 105 0.37 11.03 16.81
N VAL A 106 -0.60 10.98 15.88
CA VAL A 106 -1.90 10.33 16.12
C VAL A 106 -1.82 8.90 15.64
N GLU A 107 -1.82 7.95 16.56
CA GLU A 107 -1.89 6.52 16.23
C GLU A 107 -3.27 6.16 15.68
N ARG A 108 -3.29 5.34 14.63
CA ARG A 108 -4.54 4.81 14.07
C ARG A 108 -4.35 3.34 13.69
N ALA A 109 -5.46 2.61 13.66
CA ALA A 109 -5.46 1.21 13.23
C ALA A 109 -4.92 1.02 11.79
N VAL A 110 -5.06 2.03 10.93
CA VAL A 110 -4.55 2.02 9.55
C VAL A 110 -3.02 2.08 9.45
N ASP A 111 -2.31 2.32 10.56
CA ASP A 111 -0.84 2.40 10.56
C ASP A 111 -0.21 1.03 10.34
N PHE A 112 -0.87 -0.01 10.86
CA PHE A 112 -0.51 -1.39 10.56
C PHE A 112 -0.70 -1.70 9.09
N LEU A 113 -1.83 -1.29 8.48
CA LEU A 113 -2.05 -1.48 7.05
C LEU A 113 -1.01 -0.74 6.21
N ALA A 114 -0.69 0.51 6.57
CA ALA A 114 0.34 1.29 5.89
C ALA A 114 1.71 0.59 5.93
N VAL A 115 2.07 0.00 7.08
CA VAL A 115 3.32 -0.77 7.23
C VAL A 115 3.27 -2.13 6.52
N ASP A 116 2.11 -2.78 6.45
CA ASP A 116 1.93 -4.00 5.66
C ASP A 116 2.10 -3.74 4.15
N VAL A 117 1.79 -2.52 3.68
CA VAL A 117 2.14 -2.11 2.31
C VAL A 117 3.65 -1.98 2.13
N LEU A 118 4.38 -1.42 3.10
CA LEU A 118 5.84 -1.37 3.02
C LEU A 118 6.48 -2.75 2.98
N ASP A 119 5.97 -3.69 3.78
CA ASP A 119 6.38 -5.10 3.79
C ASP A 119 6.33 -5.69 2.36
N ALA A 120 5.18 -5.54 1.69
CA ALA A 120 5.02 -6.00 0.31
C ALA A 120 5.94 -5.25 -0.67
N VAL A 121 6.09 -3.94 -0.53
CA VAL A 121 6.95 -3.11 -1.40
C VAL A 121 8.44 -3.47 -1.27
N LEU A 122 8.90 -3.85 -0.08
CA LEU A 122 10.29 -4.25 0.19
C LEU A 122 10.77 -5.44 -0.65
N THR A 123 9.83 -6.25 -1.18
CA THR A 123 10.15 -7.39 -2.05
C THR A 123 10.76 -6.97 -3.39
N PHE A 124 10.50 -5.74 -3.86
CA PHE A 124 10.95 -5.28 -5.18
C PHE A 124 11.64 -3.91 -5.18
N VAL A 125 11.66 -3.16 -4.06
CA VAL A 125 12.44 -1.92 -3.97
C VAL A 125 13.88 -2.18 -3.54
N THR A 126 14.81 -1.41 -4.12
CA THR A 126 16.26 -1.49 -3.85
C THR A 126 16.83 -0.10 -3.56
N GLY A 127 18.10 -0.05 -3.14
CA GLY A 127 18.83 1.21 -2.95
C GLY A 127 18.20 2.15 -1.91
N SER A 128 18.12 3.44 -2.25
CA SER A 128 17.62 4.48 -1.33
C SER A 128 16.15 4.28 -0.95
N ALA A 129 15.31 3.82 -1.88
CA ALA A 129 13.89 3.55 -1.60
C ALA A 129 13.73 2.43 -0.56
N ARG A 130 14.53 1.36 -0.67
CA ARG A 130 14.56 0.28 0.31
C ARG A 130 15.01 0.79 1.68
N ALA A 131 16.09 1.58 1.72
CA ALA A 131 16.58 2.17 2.97
C ALA A 131 15.53 3.09 3.63
N GLU A 132 14.80 3.87 2.83
CA GLU A 132 13.71 4.72 3.33
C GLU A 132 12.56 3.90 3.93
N ALA A 133 12.12 2.84 3.23
CA ALA A 133 11.08 1.94 3.71
C ALA A 133 11.47 1.23 5.02
N ILE A 134 12.70 0.70 5.10
CA ILE A 134 13.24 0.11 6.34
C ILE A 134 13.28 1.15 7.46
N GLY A 135 13.72 2.38 7.15
CA GLY A 135 13.73 3.48 8.11
C GLY A 135 12.34 3.80 8.65
N ALA A 136 11.31 3.83 7.78
CA ALA A 136 9.92 4.04 8.18
C ALA A 136 9.41 2.92 9.11
N ILE A 137 9.74 1.66 8.83
CA ILE A 137 9.40 0.52 9.70
C ILE A 137 10.05 0.64 11.07
N TRP A 138 11.33 1.04 11.15
CA TRP A 138 12.00 1.27 12.43
C TRP A 138 11.34 2.39 13.24
N ARG A 139 10.95 3.49 12.60
CA ARG A 139 10.23 4.59 13.27
C ARG A 139 8.86 4.14 13.78
N PHE A 140 8.13 3.34 13.01
CA PHE A 140 6.89 2.71 13.47
C PHE A 140 7.15 1.80 14.68
N ALA A 141 8.14 0.90 14.59
CA ALA A 141 8.51 -0.03 15.65
C ALA A 141 8.91 0.64 16.98
N ALA A 142 9.39 1.89 16.92
CA ALA A 142 9.77 2.67 18.10
C ALA A 142 8.57 3.19 18.91
N ARG A 143 7.34 3.16 18.36
CA ARG A 143 6.15 3.75 19.00
C ARG A 143 5.60 2.93 20.18
N GLY A 144 5.76 1.61 20.15
CA GLY A 144 5.17 0.75 21.17
C GLY A 144 5.50 -0.73 20.99
N ASP A 145 5.11 -1.55 21.96
CA ASP A 145 5.43 -2.99 21.95
C ASP A 145 4.73 -3.75 20.82
N ARG A 146 3.54 -3.33 20.42
CA ARG A 146 2.78 -3.96 19.34
C ARG A 146 3.43 -3.66 17.99
N GLU A 147 3.79 -2.40 17.77
CA GLU A 147 4.45 -1.88 16.59
C GLU A 147 5.85 -2.50 16.46
N ARG A 148 6.58 -2.61 17.58
CA ARG A 148 7.88 -3.29 17.64
C ARG A 148 7.80 -4.75 17.24
N ARG A 149 6.75 -5.47 17.65
CA ARG A 149 6.55 -6.87 17.24
C ARG A 149 6.30 -6.95 15.73
N ARG A 150 5.42 -6.11 15.18
CA ARG A 150 5.15 -6.14 13.73
C ARG A 150 6.37 -5.73 12.91
N GLY A 151 7.05 -4.64 13.28
CA GLY A 151 8.24 -4.18 12.57
C GLY A 151 9.39 -5.18 12.61
N ARG A 152 9.60 -5.90 13.73
CA ARG A 152 10.60 -6.97 13.79
C ARG A 152 10.27 -8.13 12.85
N LEU A 153 9.02 -8.59 12.82
CA LEU A 153 8.62 -9.66 11.90
C LEU A 153 8.97 -9.33 10.45
N ILE A 154 8.65 -8.09 10.02
CA ILE A 154 8.96 -7.64 8.65
C ILE A 154 10.47 -7.63 8.41
N LEU A 155 11.26 -7.10 9.35
CA LEU A 155 12.71 -6.94 9.15
C LEU A 155 13.49 -8.26 9.30
N GLU A 156 12.98 -9.21 10.08
CA GLU A 156 13.56 -10.55 10.22
C GLU A 156 13.35 -11.38 8.93
N ASP A 157 12.20 -11.25 8.27
CA ASP A 157 11.88 -11.95 7.02
C ASP A 157 12.75 -11.49 5.82
N ILE A 158 13.32 -10.28 5.91
CA ILE A 158 14.12 -9.68 4.82
C ILE A 158 15.58 -10.13 4.84
N GLY A 159 16.05 -10.76 5.94
CA GLY A 159 17.45 -11.18 6.13
C GLY A 159 18.43 -10.00 6.26
N PRO A 160 19.65 -10.22 6.79
CA PRO A 160 20.70 -9.20 6.72
C PRO A 160 21.07 -8.98 5.24
N ASP A 161 21.03 -7.73 4.78
CA ASP A 161 21.54 -7.36 3.45
C ASP A 161 22.95 -7.96 3.29
N GLU A 162 23.15 -8.82 2.29
CA GLU A 162 24.50 -9.26 1.92
C GLU A 162 25.31 -8.01 1.57
N SER A 163 26.43 -7.89 2.30
CA SER A 163 27.26 -6.71 2.45
C SER A 163 28.01 -6.31 1.19
#